data_AF-A0A0D6LUA4-F1
#
_entry.id   AF-A0A0D6LUA4-F1
#
_cell.length_a   1.000
_cell.length_b   1.000
_cell.length_c   1.000
_cell.angle_alpha   90.00
_cell.angle_beta   90.00
_cell.angle_gamma   90.00
#
_symmetry.space_group_name_H-M   'P 1'
#
loop_
_entity.id
_entity.type
_entity.pdbx_description
1 polymer ?
#
loop_
_entity_poly.entity_id
_entity_poly.type
_entity_poly.pdbx_seq_one_letter_code
_entity_poly.pdbx_strand_id
1 'polypeptide(L)'
;MNFRIISFMHILNIRECLTAIEKNTTSWSEKAVKANVQQEIAVPLSKGTCRSAPDSNTAAEFDMFNVYRDLPESVKTEKSESRRRPSAEKLKVFVLPFTHVDPGIDMDRKLPGCSVLLLPTGWLKTFDSYSEDTDSILDNMHRFMVSHRNMTFMWAELIFFEKWWAKQNSSVRNDVRRLVESGRLEIASGSWVMTDEANVYYPVTVDNIIEGHQFLEQEFGVSPTVVWSNDPFGYSNSIQYLFTQAGIKRAVINRIHHDIKRYLQGLRAIPFRWRQYFDPQGNSDMLTHVLPYTHYDILNSCGPSPSVCCEFDFKRMTHWSCPGVKPVPITSANVAAKARALIAQLKEMAQMYESNVLLMVHGDDFRFNMIEEWHQHHDNFLPLFEEINRNGLAEIRFGTFSDYFTALEKWYADNGKQPATLSGDFFPYK
;
A
#
# COMPACT_ATOMS: atom_id res chain seq x y z
N MET A 1 -12.24 -10.09 31.71
CA MET A 1 -11.24 -10.98 31.08
C MET A 1 -11.97 -11.81 30.05
N ASN A 2 -12.07 -11.33 28.82
CA ASN A 2 -12.73 -12.05 27.72
C ASN A 2 -11.66 -12.78 26.92
N PHE A 3 -11.77 -14.11 26.88
CA PHE A 3 -10.91 -15.01 26.15
C PHE A 3 -11.21 -14.92 24.65
N ARG A 4 -10.17 -14.71 23.83
CA ARG A 4 -10.21 -14.82 22.36
C ARG A 4 -10.47 -16.29 21.97
N ILE A 5 -11.35 -16.49 20.99
CA ILE A 5 -11.66 -17.78 20.39
C ILE A 5 -10.47 -18.19 19.51
N ILE A 6 -9.84 -19.32 19.84
CA ILE A 6 -8.82 -19.96 19.01
C ILE A 6 -9.55 -20.61 17.84
N SER A 7 -9.27 -20.14 16.61
CA SER A 7 -9.76 -20.78 15.39
C SER A 7 -9.09 -22.15 15.23
N PHE A 8 -9.90 -23.18 15.05
CA PHE A 8 -9.47 -24.57 14.89
C PHE A 8 -8.85 -24.78 13.50
N MET A 9 -7.55 -25.08 13.44
CA MET A 9 -6.87 -25.60 12.26
C MET A 9 -6.70 -27.12 12.42
N HIS A 10 -7.12 -27.90 11.43
CA HIS A 10 -6.87 -29.34 11.35
C HIS A 10 -6.02 -29.62 10.10
N ILE A 11 -4.97 -30.44 10.31
CA ILE A 11 -4.30 -31.34 9.35
C ILE A 11 -3.27 -30.62 8.43
N LEU A 12 -1.94 -30.81 8.49
CA LEU A 12 -1.13 -32.03 8.69
C LEU A 12 0.24 -31.76 9.34
N ASN A 13 0.62 -32.72 10.20
CA ASN A 13 1.96 -33.24 10.52
C ASN A 13 2.37 -33.11 12.01
N ILE A 14 1.57 -33.71 12.88
CA ILE A 14 1.81 -33.83 14.31
C ILE A 14 2.09 -35.30 14.64
N ARG A 15 3.34 -35.63 14.92
CA ARG A 15 3.67 -36.81 15.75
C ARG A 15 4.65 -36.54 16.89
N GLU A 16 5.33 -35.39 16.90
CA GLU A 16 6.31 -35.06 17.95
C GLU A 16 5.87 -33.96 18.93
N CYS A 17 4.81 -33.18 18.63
CA CYS A 17 4.32 -32.13 19.55
C CYS A 17 3.27 -32.60 20.57
N LEU A 18 2.56 -33.71 20.34
CA LEU A 18 1.47 -34.16 21.23
C LEU A 18 1.98 -34.75 22.55
N THR A 19 3.18 -35.33 22.58
CA THR A 19 3.75 -35.97 23.79
C THR A 19 4.22 -34.98 24.85
N ALA A 20 4.42 -33.70 24.49
CA ALA A 20 4.83 -32.66 25.44
C ALA A 20 3.65 -31.97 26.14
N ILE A 21 2.46 -31.98 25.53
CA ILE A 21 1.27 -31.28 26.05
C ILE A 21 0.45 -32.19 26.98
N GLU A 22 0.41 -33.51 26.74
CA GLU A 22 -0.32 -34.46 27.60
C GLU A 22 0.23 -34.59 29.04
N LYS A 23 1.47 -34.14 29.30
CA LYS A 23 2.08 -34.28 30.63
C LYS A 23 1.68 -33.21 31.63
N ASN A 24 0.96 -32.15 31.23
CA ASN A 24 0.79 -30.97 32.10
C ASN A 24 -0.66 -30.49 32.32
N THR A 25 -1.67 -31.29 31.98
CA THR A 25 -3.08 -30.95 32.26
C THR A 25 -3.85 -32.16 32.79
N THR A 26 -3.52 -32.59 34.00
CA THR A 26 -4.48 -33.28 34.87
C THR A 26 -5.26 -32.24 35.66
N SER A 27 -6.57 -32.46 35.79
CA SER A 27 -7.59 -31.52 36.31
C SER A 27 -8.01 -30.46 35.30
N TRP A 28 -9.12 -30.64 34.61
CA TRP A 28 -10.33 -29.82 34.76
C TRP A 28 -11.52 -30.55 34.11
N SER A 29 -12.62 -30.59 34.86
CA SER A 29 -13.80 -31.44 34.70
C SER A 29 -14.71 -31.07 33.52
N GLU A 30 -15.32 -32.12 32.97
CA GLU A 30 -16.42 -32.16 32.01
C GLU A 30 -17.53 -31.14 32.25
N LYS A 31 -17.72 -30.22 31.29
CA LYS A 31 -19.03 -29.72 30.88
C LYS A 31 -19.05 -29.53 29.37
N ALA A 32 -19.27 -30.63 28.67
CA ALA A 32 -19.56 -30.63 27.24
C ALA A 32 -20.94 -29.98 27.00
N VAL A 33 -20.95 -28.79 26.43
CA VAL A 33 -22.12 -28.31 25.68
C VAL A 33 -22.13 -29.11 24.39
N LYS A 34 -23.02 -30.12 24.31
CA LYS A 34 -23.32 -30.82 23.06
C LYS A 34 -23.95 -29.83 22.08
N ALA A 35 -23.13 -29.18 21.27
CA ALA A 35 -23.59 -28.61 20.01
C ALA A 35 -23.77 -29.78 19.03
N ASN A 36 -25.03 -30.12 18.74
CA ASN A 36 -25.38 -31.03 17.64
C ASN A 36 -24.94 -30.40 16.31
N VAL A 37 -23.72 -30.66 15.88
CA VAL A 37 -23.30 -30.43 14.49
C VAL A 37 -23.70 -31.66 13.68
N GLN A 38 -25.01 -31.79 13.46
CA GLN A 38 -25.58 -32.57 12.37
C GLN A 38 -26.55 -31.67 11.62
N GLN A 39 -25.98 -30.71 10.93
CA GLN A 39 -26.58 -30.13 9.74
C GLN A 39 -25.42 -29.84 8.79
N GLU A 40 -25.07 -30.85 7.99
CA GLU A 40 -24.49 -30.59 6.68
C GLU A 40 -25.49 -29.68 5.97
N ILE A 41 -25.20 -28.37 5.97
CA ILE A 41 -25.80 -27.48 5.00
C ILE A 41 -25.15 -27.88 3.68
N ALA A 42 -25.75 -28.89 3.03
CA ALA A 42 -25.56 -29.12 1.62
C ALA A 42 -26.04 -27.85 0.92
N VAL A 43 -25.14 -26.89 0.75
CA VAL A 43 -25.34 -25.79 -0.19
C VAL A 43 -25.61 -26.48 -1.52
N PRO A 44 -26.78 -26.29 -2.13
CA PRO A 44 -26.99 -26.80 -3.48
C PRO A 44 -25.89 -26.17 -4.31
N LEU A 45 -24.99 -26.98 -4.86
CA LEU A 45 -24.10 -26.58 -5.95
C LEU A 45 -25.03 -26.05 -7.04
N SER A 46 -25.29 -24.75 -7.01
CA SER A 46 -26.01 -24.06 -8.06
C SER A 46 -25.29 -24.42 -9.35
N LYS A 47 -26.05 -24.70 -10.41
CA LYS A 47 -25.59 -25.11 -11.74
C LYS A 47 -24.74 -24.02 -12.42
N GLY A 48 -23.59 -23.69 -11.83
CA GLY A 48 -22.46 -23.07 -12.50
C GLY A 48 -21.45 -24.18 -12.70
N THR A 49 -21.38 -24.72 -13.91
CA THR A 49 -20.32 -25.64 -14.30
C THR A 49 -18.99 -25.01 -13.89
N CYS A 50 -18.17 -25.68 -13.08
CA CYS A 50 -16.77 -25.30 -12.94
C CYS A 50 -16.21 -25.23 -14.36
N ARG A 51 -15.86 -24.05 -14.83
CA ARG A 51 -15.14 -23.95 -16.10
C ARG A 51 -13.81 -24.63 -15.85
N SER A 52 -13.44 -25.58 -16.71
CA SER A 52 -12.04 -25.96 -16.85
C SER A 52 -11.21 -24.67 -16.94
N ALA A 53 -9.97 -24.69 -16.44
CA ALA A 53 -9.02 -23.64 -16.82
C ALA A 53 -9.16 -23.44 -18.34
N PRO A 54 -9.39 -22.21 -18.81
CA PRO A 54 -9.81 -22.00 -20.19
C PRO A 54 -8.81 -22.66 -21.14
N ASP A 55 -9.31 -23.36 -22.16
CA ASP A 55 -8.49 -24.03 -23.19
C ASP A 55 -7.62 -23.03 -23.99
N SER A 56 -7.84 -21.73 -23.79
CA SER A 56 -7.12 -20.60 -24.37
C SER A 56 -6.58 -19.69 -23.27
N ASN A 57 -5.30 -19.34 -23.34
CA ASN A 57 -4.73 -18.31 -22.48
C ASN A 57 -5.53 -17.01 -22.57
N THR A 58 -5.76 -16.38 -21.41
CA THR A 58 -6.37 -15.06 -21.34
C THR A 58 -5.51 -14.06 -22.10
N ALA A 59 -6.11 -13.37 -23.08
CA ALA A 59 -5.44 -12.29 -23.79
C ALA A 59 -5.44 -11.01 -22.91
N ALA A 60 -4.25 -10.53 -22.57
CA ALA A 60 -4.01 -9.20 -22.05
C ALA A 60 -3.23 -8.39 -23.10
N GLU A 61 -3.34 -7.06 -23.08
CA GLU A 61 -2.56 -6.19 -23.96
C GLU A 61 -1.06 -6.35 -23.72
N PHE A 62 -0.67 -6.55 -22.46
CA PHE A 62 0.70 -6.82 -22.04
C PHE A 62 0.80 -8.18 -21.37
N ASP A 63 1.50 -9.11 -22.02
CA ASP A 63 1.92 -10.37 -21.41
C ASP A 63 3.37 -10.22 -20.95
N MET A 64 3.62 -10.29 -19.64
CA MET A 64 4.94 -10.06 -19.08
C MET A 64 5.98 -11.05 -19.59
N PHE A 65 5.63 -12.30 -19.89
CA PHE A 65 6.57 -13.25 -20.49
C PHE A 65 7.10 -12.73 -21.84
N ASN A 66 6.21 -12.20 -22.68
CA ASN A 66 6.59 -11.59 -23.95
C ASN A 66 7.37 -10.28 -23.74
N VAL A 67 6.94 -9.43 -22.80
CA VAL A 67 7.66 -8.19 -22.47
C VAL A 67 9.10 -8.48 -22.03
N TYR A 68 9.32 -9.45 -21.13
CA TYR A 68 10.67 -9.84 -20.70
C TYR A 68 11.50 -10.42 -21.85
N ARG A 69 10.90 -11.22 -22.74
CA ARG A 69 11.58 -11.78 -23.92
C ARG A 69 12.04 -10.69 -24.89
N ASP A 70 11.20 -9.68 -25.12
CA ASP A 70 11.38 -8.67 -26.16
C ASP A 70 12.00 -7.36 -25.64
N LEU A 71 12.22 -7.25 -24.32
CA LEU A 71 12.82 -6.08 -23.65
C LEU A 71 14.17 -5.61 -24.26
N PRO A 72 15.11 -6.51 -24.64
CA PRO A 72 16.39 -6.11 -25.21
C PRO A 72 16.28 -5.39 -26.56
N GLU A 73 15.17 -5.56 -27.29
CA GLU A 73 14.91 -4.94 -28.59
C GLU A 73 14.06 -3.67 -28.47
N SER A 74 13.07 -3.67 -27.58
CA SER A 74 12.17 -2.53 -27.33
C SER A 74 12.88 -1.32 -26.71
N VAL A 75 13.83 -1.54 -25.79
CA VAL A 75 14.62 -0.45 -25.17
C VAL A 75 15.55 0.24 -26.19
N LYS A 76 15.92 -0.43 -27.28
CA LYS A 76 16.77 0.15 -28.35
C LYS A 76 16.01 1.07 -29.30
N THR A 77 14.69 0.95 -29.38
CA THR A 77 13.85 1.67 -30.35
C THR A 77 13.22 2.95 -29.80
N GLU A 78 13.25 3.19 -28.49
CA GLU A 78 12.68 4.39 -27.89
C GLU A 78 13.71 5.51 -27.67
N LYS A 79 14.19 6.08 -28.78
CA LYS A 79 14.59 7.49 -28.78
C LYS A 79 13.52 8.27 -29.52
N SER A 80 12.72 9.01 -28.74
CA SER A 80 11.86 10.10 -29.16
C SER A 80 10.52 9.72 -29.82
N GLU A 81 9.45 10.35 -29.32
CA GLU A 81 8.23 10.79 -30.05
C GLU A 81 6.87 10.26 -29.56
N SER A 82 6.45 10.62 -28.35
CA SER A 82 5.21 11.41 -28.21
C SER A 82 5.16 12.15 -26.87
N ARG A 83 5.50 13.45 -26.88
CA ARG A 83 5.07 14.31 -25.77
C ARG A 83 3.55 14.35 -25.78
N ARG A 84 2.91 14.12 -24.63
CA ARG A 84 1.46 14.24 -24.50
C ARG A 84 1.09 15.64 -24.98
N ARG A 85 0.10 15.76 -25.86
CA ARG A 85 -0.48 17.09 -26.13
C ARG A 85 -1.00 17.61 -24.78
N PRO A 86 -0.69 18.87 -24.41
CA PRO A 86 -1.17 19.42 -23.15
C PRO A 86 -2.68 19.18 -23.03
N SER A 87 -3.10 18.44 -22.00
CA SER A 87 -4.52 18.29 -21.72
C SER A 87 -5.07 19.68 -21.41
N ALA A 88 -6.23 20.01 -21.95
CA ALA A 88 -6.95 21.22 -21.56
C ALA A 88 -7.47 21.14 -20.11
N GLU A 89 -7.57 19.92 -19.57
CA GLU A 89 -8.02 19.69 -18.20
C GLU A 89 -6.90 19.96 -17.19
N LYS A 90 -7.27 20.58 -16.07
CA LYS A 90 -6.36 20.84 -14.94
C LYS A 90 -5.85 19.52 -14.37
N LEU A 91 -4.58 19.50 -13.98
CA LEU A 91 -3.97 18.36 -13.29
C LEU A 91 -4.59 18.24 -11.88
N LYS A 92 -5.02 17.05 -11.48
CA LYS A 92 -5.49 16.73 -10.13
C LYS A 92 -4.40 15.97 -9.39
N VAL A 93 -3.95 16.46 -8.25
CA VAL A 93 -2.82 15.90 -7.51
C VAL A 93 -3.24 15.60 -6.07
N PHE A 94 -3.07 14.35 -5.67
CA PHE A 94 -3.24 13.91 -4.29
C PHE A 94 -1.86 13.66 -3.69
N VAL A 95 -1.50 14.51 -2.72
CA VAL A 95 -0.31 14.30 -1.90
C VAL A 95 -0.71 13.36 -0.76
N LEU A 96 -0.05 12.21 -0.66
CA LEU A 96 -0.39 11.16 0.30
C LEU A 96 0.71 11.03 1.35
N PRO A 97 0.54 11.59 2.55
CA PRO A 97 1.47 11.39 3.66
C PRO A 97 1.42 9.95 4.16
N PHE A 98 2.58 9.32 4.33
CA PHE A 98 2.69 7.97 4.88
C PHE A 98 4.01 7.74 5.61
N THR A 99 4.09 6.65 6.36
CA THR A 99 5.36 6.09 6.83
C THR A 99 5.45 4.64 6.40
N HIS A 100 6.64 4.19 6.02
CA HIS A 100 6.92 2.76 5.90
C HIS A 100 7.51 2.28 7.22
N VAL A 101 7.00 1.18 7.78
CA VAL A 101 7.47 0.65 9.06
C VAL A 101 7.68 -0.85 8.97
N ASP A 102 8.95 -1.28 8.91
CA ASP A 102 9.29 -2.69 8.86
C ASP A 102 8.94 -3.41 10.17
N PRO A 103 8.07 -4.44 10.14
CA PRO A 103 7.76 -5.23 11.32
C PRO A 103 8.91 -6.16 11.62
N GLY A 104 9.88 -5.61 12.35
CA GLY A 104 11.14 -6.31 12.56
C GLY A 104 10.96 -7.68 13.21
N ILE A 105 11.85 -8.66 12.96
CA ILE A 105 11.88 -9.90 13.74
C ILE A 105 12.89 -9.78 14.87
N ASP A 106 12.48 -10.15 16.06
CA ASP A 106 13.37 -10.47 17.16
C ASP A 106 14.00 -11.85 16.91
N MET A 107 15.24 -11.88 16.38
CA MET A 107 15.96 -13.15 16.18
C MET A 107 16.27 -13.88 17.50
N ASP A 108 16.15 -13.22 18.66
CA ASP A 108 16.48 -13.80 19.96
C ASP A 108 15.28 -14.45 20.67
N ARG A 109 14.04 -14.16 20.25
CA ARG A 109 12.84 -14.86 20.74
C ARG A 109 12.67 -16.20 20.03
N LYS A 110 13.40 -17.22 20.49
CA LYS A 110 12.96 -18.61 20.34
C LYS A 110 11.63 -18.79 21.05
N LEU A 111 10.51 -18.79 20.33
CA LEU A 111 9.28 -19.39 20.85
C LEU A 111 9.57 -20.87 21.12
N PRO A 112 9.52 -21.35 22.38
CA PRO A 112 9.81 -22.74 22.66
C PRO A 112 8.72 -23.61 22.04
N GLY A 113 9.03 -24.29 20.94
CA GLY A 113 8.16 -25.25 20.27
C GLY A 113 7.44 -24.79 19.00
N CYS A 114 7.66 -23.56 18.52
CA CYS A 114 7.15 -23.11 17.21
C CYS A 114 8.30 -22.84 16.25
N SER A 115 8.62 -23.81 15.40
CA SER A 115 9.46 -23.60 14.21
C SER A 115 8.65 -23.02 13.05
N VAL A 116 7.82 -22.01 13.32
CA VAL A 116 7.23 -21.22 12.23
C VAL A 116 8.30 -20.20 11.87
N LEU A 117 8.98 -20.47 10.75
CA LEU A 117 9.86 -19.54 10.09
C LEU A 117 9.01 -18.36 9.60
N LEU A 118 8.73 -17.41 10.50
CA LEU A 118 8.26 -16.08 10.10
C LEU A 118 9.37 -15.50 9.23
N LEU A 119 9.09 -15.31 7.95
CA LEU A 119 10.02 -14.77 6.96
C LEU A 119 10.50 -13.38 7.41
N PRO A 120 11.76 -13.01 7.12
CA PRO A 120 12.44 -11.89 7.75
C PRO A 120 11.81 -10.55 7.33
N THR A 121 10.85 -10.06 8.10
CA THR A 121 10.43 -8.65 8.03
C THR A 121 11.20 -7.77 9.03
N GLY A 122 12.25 -8.34 9.64
CA GLY A 122 13.38 -7.73 10.38
C GLY A 122 14.39 -7.04 9.50
N TRP A 123 14.43 -5.71 9.50
CA TRP A 123 15.52 -4.97 8.87
C TRP A 123 16.71 -4.73 9.84
N LEU A 124 16.75 -3.61 10.57
CA LEU A 124 17.93 -3.19 11.35
C LEU A 124 17.76 -3.21 12.88
N LYS A 125 16.53 -3.25 13.40
CA LYS A 125 16.21 -3.34 14.83
C LYS A 125 15.21 -4.48 15.10
N THR A 126 15.07 -4.85 16.37
CA THR A 126 14.07 -5.83 16.83
C THR A 126 12.66 -5.28 16.75
N PHE A 127 11.66 -6.17 16.70
CA PHE A 127 10.24 -5.81 16.73
C PHE A 127 9.88 -4.85 17.88
N ASP A 128 10.37 -5.16 19.09
CA ASP A 128 10.04 -4.39 20.29
C ASP A 128 10.69 -3.01 20.27
N SER A 129 11.92 -2.89 19.74
CA SER A 129 12.55 -1.57 19.56
C SER A 129 11.84 -0.72 18.51
N TYR A 130 11.46 -1.31 17.37
CA TYR A 130 10.65 -0.58 16.38
C TYR A 130 9.26 -0.25 16.91
N SER A 131 8.70 -1.04 17.83
CA SER A 131 7.41 -0.75 18.44
C SER A 131 7.41 0.61 19.15
N GLU A 132 8.48 0.98 19.84
CA GLU A 132 8.62 2.29 20.50
C GLU A 132 8.64 3.45 19.49
N ASP A 133 9.38 3.26 18.37
CA ASP A 133 9.42 4.22 17.27
C ASP A 133 8.02 4.37 16.64
N THR A 134 7.32 3.26 16.39
CA THR A 134 5.98 3.26 15.79
C THR A 134 4.89 3.81 16.70
N ASP A 135 4.96 3.56 18.01
CA ASP A 135 4.05 4.14 18.99
C ASP A 135 4.15 5.67 18.95
N SER A 136 5.36 6.20 18.84
CA SER A 136 5.61 7.64 18.74
C SER A 136 4.99 8.24 17.47
N ILE A 137 5.08 7.53 16.33
CA ILE A 137 4.46 7.95 15.07
C ILE A 137 2.93 8.00 15.23
N LEU A 138 2.32 6.96 15.77
CA LEU A 138 0.87 6.85 15.94
C LEU A 138 0.31 7.85 16.98
N ASP A 139 1.05 8.11 18.06
CA ASP A 139 0.71 9.14 19.03
C ASP A 139 0.75 10.54 18.39
N ASN A 140 1.76 10.83 17.57
CA ASN A 140 1.84 12.10 16.86
C ASN A 140 0.74 12.23 15.79
N MET A 141 0.43 11.14 15.08
CA MET A 141 -0.70 11.06 14.14
C MET A 141 -2.00 11.46 14.83
N HIS A 142 -2.32 10.83 15.97
CA HIS A 142 -3.52 11.16 16.74
C HIS A 142 -3.53 12.64 17.16
N ARG A 143 -2.47 13.11 17.83
CA ARG A 143 -2.38 14.49 18.34
C ARG A 143 -2.52 15.53 17.22
N PHE A 144 -1.87 15.30 16.08
CA PHE A 144 -1.84 16.25 14.98
C PHE A 144 -3.14 16.23 14.16
N MET A 145 -3.62 15.05 13.78
CA MET A 145 -4.78 14.94 12.88
C MET A 145 -6.12 15.32 13.53
N VAL A 146 -6.24 15.20 14.85
CA VAL A 146 -7.42 15.68 15.59
C VAL A 146 -7.57 17.20 15.47
N SER A 147 -6.45 17.95 15.45
CA SER A 147 -6.46 19.42 15.37
C SER A 147 -6.42 19.97 13.94
N HIS A 148 -5.91 19.20 12.96
CA HIS A 148 -5.71 19.67 11.57
C HIS A 148 -6.62 18.95 10.58
N ARG A 149 -7.85 19.44 10.38
CA ARG A 149 -8.91 18.74 9.60
C ARG A 149 -8.61 18.47 8.13
N ASN A 150 -7.67 19.20 7.55
CA ASN A 150 -7.22 19.12 6.16
C ASN A 150 -6.06 18.14 5.96
N MET A 151 -5.52 17.54 7.02
CA MET A 151 -4.48 16.52 6.95
C MET A 151 -5.09 15.14 6.74
N THR A 152 -4.47 14.35 5.86
CA THR A 152 -4.70 12.91 5.69
C THR A 152 -3.42 12.15 6.01
N PHE A 153 -3.55 10.86 6.32
CA PHE A 153 -2.41 9.98 6.57
C PHE A 153 -2.75 8.55 6.20
N MET A 154 -1.76 7.80 5.73
CA MET A 154 -1.90 6.38 5.42
C MET A 154 -1.05 5.54 6.39
N TRP A 155 -1.61 4.42 6.83
CA TRP A 155 -0.94 3.40 7.61
C TRP A 155 -1.16 2.02 6.99
N ALA A 156 -0.13 1.17 6.94
CA ALA A 156 -0.24 -0.15 6.30
C ALA A 156 -0.09 -1.32 7.29
N GLU A 157 0.95 -1.31 8.13
CA GLU A 157 1.32 -2.48 8.94
C GLU A 157 0.45 -2.60 10.21
N LEU A 158 -0.61 -3.40 10.13
CA LEU A 158 -1.57 -3.55 11.23
C LEU A 158 -0.97 -4.17 12.50
N ILE A 159 0.09 -4.97 12.40
CA ILE A 159 0.75 -5.55 13.57
C ILE A 159 1.18 -4.50 14.60
N PHE A 160 1.72 -3.36 14.14
CA PHE A 160 2.09 -2.25 15.01
C PHE A 160 0.85 -1.46 15.45
N PHE A 161 -0.10 -1.26 14.54
CA PHE A 161 -1.34 -0.55 14.84
C PHE A 161 -2.16 -1.25 15.93
N GLU A 162 -2.36 -2.57 15.86
CA GLU A 162 -3.06 -3.34 16.90
C GLU A 162 -2.32 -3.27 18.24
N LYS A 163 -0.98 -3.40 18.22
CA LYS A 163 -0.16 -3.30 19.44
C LYS A 163 -0.29 -1.94 20.10
N TRP A 164 -0.27 -0.86 19.31
CA TRP A 164 -0.52 0.50 19.80
C TRP A 164 -1.96 0.68 20.28
N TRP A 165 -2.95 0.19 19.52
CA TRP A 165 -4.38 0.27 19.80
C TRP A 165 -4.73 -0.33 21.16
N ALA A 166 -4.13 -1.48 21.47
CA ALA A 166 -4.32 -2.18 22.75
C ALA A 166 -3.95 -1.32 23.97
N LYS A 167 -3.01 -0.38 23.82
CA LYS A 167 -2.55 0.53 24.89
C LYS A 167 -3.46 1.75 25.06
N GLN A 168 -4.31 2.06 24.09
CA GLN A 168 -5.06 3.31 24.05
C GLN A 168 -6.31 3.32 24.94
N ASN A 169 -6.60 4.48 25.53
CA ASN A 169 -7.84 4.74 26.26
C ASN A 169 -9.03 4.98 25.32
N SER A 170 -10.25 5.01 25.87
CA SER A 170 -11.48 5.18 25.09
C SER A 170 -11.56 6.49 24.31
N SER A 171 -10.97 7.59 24.82
CA SER A 171 -10.96 8.88 24.13
C SER A 171 -10.14 8.80 22.84
N VAL A 172 -8.90 8.32 22.93
CA VAL A 172 -8.00 8.18 21.77
C VAL A 172 -8.61 7.23 20.75
N ARG A 173 -9.14 6.07 21.19
CA ARG A 173 -9.81 5.12 20.30
C ARG A 173 -10.99 5.74 19.56
N ASN A 174 -11.83 6.52 20.25
CA ASN A 174 -12.97 7.19 19.62
C ASN A 174 -12.52 8.26 18.62
N ASP A 175 -11.44 8.99 18.90
CA ASP A 175 -10.89 9.97 17.96
C ASP A 175 -10.38 9.29 16.68
N VAL A 176 -9.63 8.20 16.82
CA VAL A 176 -9.09 7.44 15.70
C VAL A 176 -10.19 6.76 14.90
N ARG A 177 -11.24 6.21 15.53
CA ARG A 177 -12.43 5.72 14.80
C ARG A 177 -13.02 6.80 13.90
N ARG A 178 -13.19 8.03 14.41
CA ARG A 178 -13.68 9.15 13.58
C ARG A 178 -12.72 9.52 12.45
N LEU A 179 -11.41 9.39 12.64
CA LEU A 179 -10.43 9.62 11.57
C LEU A 179 -10.54 8.56 10.47
N VAL A 180 -10.73 7.29 10.82
CA VAL A 180 -10.93 6.18 9.87
C VAL A 180 -12.28 6.30 9.17
N GLU A 181 -13.37 6.49 9.92
CA GLU A 181 -14.74 6.66 9.40
C GLU A 181 -14.85 7.86 8.44
N SER A 182 -14.14 8.94 8.71
CA SER A 182 -14.09 10.11 7.81
C SER A 182 -13.17 9.92 6.61
N GLY A 183 -12.45 8.80 6.51
CA GLY A 183 -11.49 8.52 5.44
C GLY A 183 -10.22 9.36 5.51
N ARG A 184 -9.95 10.03 6.63
CA ARG A 184 -8.75 10.87 6.79
C ARG A 184 -7.52 10.07 7.17
N LEU A 185 -7.70 9.05 8.01
CA LEU A 185 -6.71 8.01 8.27
C LEU A 185 -7.11 6.80 7.43
N GLU A 186 -6.34 6.52 6.37
CA GLU A 186 -6.57 5.35 5.52
C GLU A 186 -5.68 4.20 5.98
N ILE A 187 -6.30 3.06 6.33
CA ILE A 187 -5.58 1.81 6.56
C ILE A 187 -5.47 1.08 5.21
N ALA A 188 -4.27 1.06 4.63
CA ALA A 188 -4.00 0.42 3.35
C ALA A 188 -3.61 -1.05 3.53
N SER A 189 -3.96 -1.90 2.57
CA SER A 189 -3.88 -3.37 2.58
C SER A 189 -4.72 -4.06 3.67
N GLY A 190 -4.61 -3.57 4.91
CA GLY A 190 -5.21 -4.13 6.11
C GLY A 190 -4.78 -5.56 6.40
N SER A 191 -3.70 -6.05 5.78
CA SER A 191 -3.04 -7.29 6.21
C SER A 191 -2.19 -7.02 7.44
N TRP A 192 -1.88 -8.07 8.19
CA TRP A 192 -1.09 -7.97 9.42
C TRP A 192 0.29 -7.35 9.18
N VAL A 193 0.95 -7.78 8.10
CA VAL A 193 2.19 -7.22 7.57
C VAL A 193 2.10 -7.02 6.06
N MET A 194 2.99 -6.20 5.52
CA MET A 194 3.34 -6.21 4.10
C MET A 194 4.18 -7.48 3.84
N THR A 195 3.60 -8.45 3.13
CA THR A 195 4.25 -9.76 2.92
C THR A 195 5.32 -9.69 1.83
N ASP A 196 6.37 -10.49 1.97
CA ASP A 196 7.16 -10.92 0.80
C ASP A 196 6.21 -11.57 -0.22
N GLU A 197 6.49 -11.38 -1.51
CA GLU A 197 5.70 -11.94 -2.61
C GLU A 197 6.46 -13.04 -3.38
N ALA A 198 7.74 -13.29 -3.08
CA ALA A 198 8.57 -14.29 -3.77
C ALA A 198 8.55 -15.66 -3.07
N ASN A 199 8.84 -15.70 -1.77
CA ASN A 199 9.10 -16.96 -1.04
C ASN A 199 7.93 -17.42 -0.17
N VAL A 200 6.91 -16.57 0.01
CA VAL A 200 5.79 -16.88 0.90
C VAL A 200 4.91 -17.98 0.33
N TYR A 201 4.51 -18.92 1.19
CA TYR A 201 3.51 -19.91 0.84
C TYR A 201 2.11 -19.32 1.01
N TYR A 202 1.26 -19.47 -0.01
CA TYR A 202 -0.03 -18.76 -0.10
C TYR A 202 -0.96 -18.89 1.13
N PRO A 203 -1.04 -20.02 1.88
CA PRO A 203 -1.89 -20.09 3.06
C PRO A 203 -1.43 -19.13 4.16
N VAL A 204 -0.13 -18.90 4.30
CA VAL A 204 0.42 -17.93 5.26
C VAL A 204 0.03 -16.51 4.85
N THR A 205 0.00 -16.21 3.56
CA THR A 205 -0.53 -14.93 3.06
C THR A 205 -2.02 -14.79 3.35
N VAL A 206 -2.81 -15.87 3.19
CA VAL A 206 -4.24 -15.85 3.51
C VAL A 206 -4.45 -15.57 5.00
N ASP A 207 -3.72 -16.25 5.88
CA ASP A 207 -3.78 -15.99 7.33
C ASP A 207 -3.39 -14.53 7.64
N ASN A 208 -2.31 -14.03 7.04
CA ASN A 208 -1.88 -12.62 7.17
C ASN A 208 -2.97 -11.61 6.76
N ILE A 209 -3.74 -11.89 5.70
CA ILE A 209 -4.87 -11.05 5.27
C ILE A 209 -6.03 -11.16 6.26
N ILE A 210 -6.39 -12.39 6.65
CA ILE A 210 -7.52 -12.65 7.55
C ILE A 210 -7.32 -11.99 8.91
N GLU A 211 -6.14 -12.14 9.52
CA GLU A 211 -5.85 -11.57 10.85
C GLU A 211 -6.06 -10.04 10.87
N GLY A 212 -5.51 -9.34 9.89
CA GLY A 212 -5.66 -7.89 9.80
C GLY A 212 -7.09 -7.45 9.43
N HIS A 213 -7.75 -8.14 8.49
CA HIS A 213 -9.12 -7.80 8.08
C HIS A 213 -10.12 -8.04 9.21
N GLN A 214 -9.96 -9.12 9.99
CA GLN A 214 -10.81 -9.39 11.16
C GLN A 214 -10.65 -8.32 12.25
N PHE A 215 -9.43 -7.86 12.50
CA PHE A 215 -9.19 -6.76 13.43
C PHE A 215 -9.93 -5.48 12.98
N LEU A 216 -9.80 -5.12 11.70
CA LEU A 216 -10.45 -3.92 11.15
C LEU A 216 -11.97 -3.99 11.20
N GLU A 217 -12.55 -5.14 10.84
CA GLU A 217 -14.00 -5.35 10.91
C GLU A 217 -14.51 -5.24 12.36
N GLN A 218 -13.79 -5.82 13.33
CA GLN A 218 -14.23 -5.82 14.73
C GLN A 218 -14.11 -4.44 15.40
N GLU A 219 -13.03 -3.71 15.14
CA GLU A 219 -12.74 -2.45 15.85
C GLU A 219 -13.27 -1.20 15.14
N PHE A 220 -13.42 -1.26 13.81
CA PHE A 220 -13.79 -0.13 12.96
C PHE A 220 -15.00 -0.42 12.05
N GLY A 221 -15.36 -1.68 11.78
CA GLY A 221 -16.43 -2.03 10.85
C GLY A 221 -16.13 -1.58 9.41
N VAL A 222 -14.85 -1.61 9.01
CA VAL A 222 -14.40 -1.18 7.68
C VAL A 222 -13.60 -2.29 7.01
N SER A 223 -13.69 -2.33 5.68
CA SER A 223 -12.83 -3.16 4.84
C SER A 223 -11.87 -2.28 4.04
N PRO A 224 -10.56 -2.59 3.99
CA PRO A 224 -9.61 -1.87 3.16
C PRO A 224 -10.01 -1.89 1.68
N THR A 225 -9.69 -0.83 0.95
CA THR A 225 -10.09 -0.67 -0.46
C THR A 225 -8.91 -0.68 -1.43
N VAL A 226 -7.67 -0.58 -0.92
CA VAL A 226 -6.45 -0.48 -1.71
C VAL A 226 -5.34 -1.29 -1.04
N VAL A 227 -4.62 -2.10 -1.81
CA VAL A 227 -3.36 -2.72 -1.40
C VAL A 227 -2.21 -1.72 -1.57
N TRP A 228 -1.42 -1.51 -0.53
CA TRP A 228 -0.13 -0.83 -0.58
C TRP A 228 0.97 -1.87 -0.37
N SER A 229 1.82 -2.05 -1.39
CA SER A 229 2.93 -3.01 -1.40
C SER A 229 4.17 -2.34 -2.02
N ASN A 230 4.83 -1.45 -1.29
CA ASN A 230 5.93 -0.64 -1.81
C ASN A 230 7.31 -1.29 -1.71
N ASP A 231 7.50 -2.21 -0.76
CA ASP A 231 8.83 -2.71 -0.41
C ASP A 231 9.17 -4.19 -0.72
N PRO A 232 8.24 -5.08 -1.13
CA PRO A 232 8.64 -6.40 -1.62
C PRO A 232 9.56 -6.33 -2.85
N PHE A 233 10.52 -7.26 -2.93
CA PHE A 233 11.55 -7.26 -3.97
C PHE A 233 11.07 -7.96 -5.26
N GLY A 234 10.08 -7.37 -5.90
CA GLY A 234 9.31 -7.94 -7.01
C GLY A 234 7.94 -8.41 -6.55
N TYR A 235 7.04 -8.68 -7.48
CA TYR A 235 5.62 -8.88 -7.18
C TYR A 235 5.04 -10.10 -7.88
N SER A 236 4.22 -10.84 -7.14
CA SER A 236 3.51 -12.01 -7.62
C SER A 236 2.07 -11.67 -7.95
N ASN A 237 1.61 -12.07 -9.13
CA ASN A 237 0.18 -11.98 -9.48
C ASN A 237 -0.71 -12.83 -8.55
N SER A 238 -0.15 -13.83 -7.87
CA SER A 238 -0.89 -14.69 -6.93
C SER A 238 -1.32 -13.93 -5.67
N ILE A 239 -0.43 -13.08 -5.12
CA ILE A 239 -0.74 -12.29 -3.92
C ILE A 239 -1.83 -11.28 -4.22
N GLN A 240 -1.76 -10.63 -5.39
CA GLN A 240 -2.81 -9.73 -5.86
C GLN A 240 -4.15 -10.45 -6.02
N TYR A 241 -4.15 -11.65 -6.59
CA TYR A 241 -5.35 -12.47 -6.69
C TYR A 241 -5.99 -12.75 -5.33
N LEU A 242 -5.21 -13.12 -4.31
CA LEU A 242 -5.73 -13.35 -2.96
C LEU A 242 -6.43 -12.11 -2.40
N PHE A 243 -5.86 -10.91 -2.58
CA PHE A 243 -6.51 -9.67 -2.17
C PHE A 243 -7.81 -9.38 -2.93
N THR A 244 -7.91 -9.77 -4.21
CA THR A 244 -9.19 -9.67 -4.94
C THR A 244 -10.27 -10.58 -4.38
N GLN A 245 -9.89 -11.77 -3.87
CA GLN A 245 -10.83 -12.66 -3.19
C GLN A 245 -11.27 -12.11 -1.83
N ALA A 246 -10.45 -11.24 -1.21
CA ALA A 246 -10.81 -10.45 -0.03
C ALA A 246 -11.59 -9.15 -0.36
N GLY A 247 -11.97 -8.93 -1.63
CA GLY A 247 -12.78 -7.80 -2.06
C GLY A 247 -12.01 -6.52 -2.44
N ILE A 248 -10.68 -6.54 -2.35
CA ILE A 248 -9.84 -5.39 -2.74
C ILE A 248 -9.55 -5.43 -4.24
N LYS A 249 -9.78 -4.31 -4.95
CA LYS A 249 -9.61 -4.23 -6.41
C LYS A 249 -8.66 -3.13 -6.88
N ARG A 250 -7.95 -2.48 -5.95
CA ARG A 250 -6.96 -1.45 -6.24
C ARG A 250 -5.66 -1.80 -5.56
N ALA A 251 -4.54 -1.55 -6.22
CA ALA A 251 -3.21 -1.80 -5.65
C ALA A 251 -2.21 -0.74 -6.07
N VAL A 252 -1.23 -0.49 -5.22
CA VAL A 252 -0.05 0.31 -5.53
C VAL A 252 1.18 -0.50 -5.22
N ILE A 253 2.06 -0.62 -6.22
CA ILE A 253 3.34 -1.33 -6.14
C ILE A 253 4.49 -0.41 -6.56
N ASN A 254 5.73 -0.82 -6.33
CA ASN A 254 6.91 -0.01 -6.66
C ASN A 254 8.06 -0.78 -7.32
N ARG A 255 8.67 -1.74 -6.61
CA ARG A 255 9.94 -2.41 -6.97
C ARG A 255 9.81 -3.43 -8.12
N ILE A 256 9.44 -2.96 -9.31
CA ILE A 256 9.52 -3.72 -10.57
C ILE A 256 10.83 -3.39 -11.29
N HIS A 257 11.29 -4.28 -12.18
CA HIS A 257 12.51 -4.09 -12.96
C HIS A 257 12.53 -2.71 -13.66
N HIS A 258 13.62 -1.96 -13.53
CA HIS A 258 13.70 -0.57 -13.99
C HIS A 258 13.38 -0.38 -15.49
N ASP A 259 13.90 -1.26 -16.35
CA ASP A 259 13.64 -1.21 -17.80
C ASP A 259 12.17 -1.46 -18.15
N ILE A 260 11.50 -2.37 -17.43
CA ILE A 260 10.06 -2.63 -17.59
C ILE A 260 9.25 -1.42 -17.14
N LYS A 261 9.63 -0.81 -16.00
CA LYS A 261 9.00 0.42 -15.53
C LYS A 261 9.07 1.50 -16.60
N ARG A 262 10.25 1.74 -17.18
CA ARG A 262 10.44 2.73 -18.25
C ARG A 262 9.65 2.39 -19.52
N TYR A 263 9.64 1.13 -19.93
CA TYR A 263 8.88 0.65 -21.08
C TYR A 263 7.37 0.90 -20.92
N LEU A 264 6.79 0.48 -19.79
CA LEU A 264 5.37 0.70 -19.52
C LEU A 264 5.01 2.19 -19.41
N GLN A 265 5.89 3.02 -18.85
CA GLN A 265 5.73 4.48 -18.80
C GLN A 265 5.79 5.13 -20.18
N GLY A 266 6.68 4.67 -21.05
CA GLY A 266 6.78 5.13 -22.45
C GLY A 266 5.48 4.91 -23.22
N LEU A 267 4.83 3.77 -22.95
CA LEU A 267 3.53 3.40 -23.51
C LEU A 267 2.33 3.99 -22.76
N ARG A 268 2.56 4.68 -21.63
CA ARG A 268 1.52 5.11 -20.68
C ARG A 268 0.58 3.98 -20.25
N ALA A 269 1.11 2.76 -20.18
CA ALA A 269 0.41 1.55 -19.75
C ALA A 269 0.39 1.40 -18.21
N ILE A 270 0.61 2.50 -17.47
CA ILE A 270 0.43 2.57 -16.02
C ILE A 270 -0.58 3.71 -15.78
N PRO A 271 -1.60 3.51 -14.93
CA PRO A 271 -1.96 2.25 -14.26
C PRO A 271 -2.53 1.21 -15.24
N PHE A 272 -2.55 -0.07 -14.81
CA PHE A 272 -3.09 -1.20 -15.58
C PHE A 272 -4.04 -2.06 -14.76
N ARG A 273 -4.89 -2.84 -15.42
CA ARG A 273 -5.66 -3.93 -14.83
C ARG A 273 -4.82 -5.20 -14.87
N TRP A 274 -4.36 -5.63 -13.70
CA TRP A 274 -3.56 -6.84 -13.54
C TRP A 274 -4.47 -8.07 -13.51
N ARG A 275 -4.41 -8.86 -14.58
CA ARG A 275 -5.29 -9.99 -14.86
C ARG A 275 -4.58 -11.33 -14.66
N GLN A 276 -5.32 -12.29 -14.12
CA GLN A 276 -4.85 -13.67 -14.00
C GLN A 276 -4.93 -14.41 -15.34
N TYR A 277 -3.94 -15.27 -15.62
CA TYR A 277 -3.92 -16.07 -16.86
C TYR A 277 -5.16 -16.96 -17.04
N PHE A 278 -5.76 -17.40 -15.94
CA PHE A 278 -6.94 -18.26 -15.91
C PHE A 278 -8.27 -17.49 -15.85
N ASP A 279 -8.26 -16.15 -15.85
CA ASP A 279 -9.45 -15.32 -15.71
C ASP A 279 -9.76 -14.51 -16.99
N PRO A 280 -10.36 -15.14 -18.01
CA PRO A 280 -10.62 -14.50 -19.30
C PRO A 280 -11.67 -13.40 -19.23
N GLN A 281 -12.45 -13.35 -18.13
CA GLN A 281 -13.48 -12.34 -17.93
C GLN A 281 -12.98 -11.13 -17.15
N GLY A 282 -11.79 -11.22 -16.53
CA GLY A 282 -11.23 -10.17 -15.69
C GLY A 282 -12.05 -9.89 -14.42
N ASN A 283 -12.72 -10.91 -13.87
CA ASN A 283 -13.51 -10.78 -12.65
C ASN A 283 -12.63 -10.46 -11.43
N SER A 284 -11.38 -10.92 -11.47
CA SER A 284 -10.30 -10.73 -10.48
C SER A 284 -9.23 -9.74 -10.96
N ASP A 285 -9.57 -8.85 -11.89
CA ASP A 285 -8.67 -7.77 -12.29
C ASP A 285 -8.39 -6.83 -11.10
N MET A 286 -7.12 -6.61 -10.81
CA MET A 286 -6.65 -5.61 -9.85
C MET A 286 -6.25 -4.33 -10.60
N LEU A 287 -6.83 -3.18 -10.28
CA LEU A 287 -6.36 -1.91 -10.81
C LEU A 287 -5.07 -1.50 -10.10
N THR A 288 -3.94 -1.68 -10.77
CA THR A 288 -2.61 -1.53 -10.17
C THR A 288 -1.92 -0.27 -10.70
N HIS A 289 -1.45 0.55 -9.78
CA HIS A 289 -0.56 1.68 -10.06
C HIS A 289 0.87 1.31 -9.66
N VAL A 290 1.82 1.56 -10.55
CA VAL A 290 3.25 1.43 -10.24
C VAL A 290 3.80 2.82 -9.95
N LEU A 291 4.45 2.99 -8.79
CA LEU A 291 5.12 4.24 -8.46
C LEU A 291 6.16 4.60 -9.55
N PRO A 292 6.27 5.88 -9.91
CA PRO A 292 6.94 6.30 -11.14
C PRO A 292 8.46 6.15 -11.13
N TYR A 293 9.11 6.21 -9.98
CA TYR A 293 10.57 6.28 -9.90
C TYR A 293 11.14 5.09 -9.13
N THR A 294 12.44 5.12 -8.84
CA THR A 294 13.18 3.96 -8.30
C THR A 294 12.83 3.65 -6.85
N HIS A 295 12.45 4.65 -6.06
CA HIS A 295 12.12 4.52 -4.64
C HIS A 295 10.74 5.12 -4.32
N TYR A 296 10.22 4.84 -3.14
CA TYR A 296 9.00 5.45 -2.60
C TYR A 296 9.28 6.67 -1.69
N ASP A 297 10.55 7.07 -1.56
CA ASP A 297 10.90 8.23 -0.73
C ASP A 297 10.41 9.54 -1.37
N ILE A 298 10.46 10.64 -0.60
CA ILE A 298 10.01 11.96 -1.08
C ILE A 298 10.82 12.43 -2.31
N LEU A 299 12.10 12.06 -2.39
CA LEU A 299 12.99 12.48 -3.48
C LEU A 299 12.59 11.83 -4.82
N ASN A 300 11.96 10.66 -4.77
CA ASN A 300 11.51 9.88 -5.91
C ASN A 300 9.98 9.82 -6.01
N SER A 301 9.27 10.85 -5.53
CA SER A 301 7.80 10.86 -5.57
C SER A 301 7.18 12.15 -6.09
N CYS A 302 7.93 13.26 -6.10
CA CYS A 302 7.42 14.57 -6.55
C CYS A 302 7.59 14.82 -8.06
N GLY A 303 8.53 14.12 -8.69
CA GLY A 303 8.90 14.27 -10.11
C GLY A 303 10.30 13.75 -10.42
N PRO A 304 10.82 14.00 -11.64
CA PRO A 304 12.02 13.33 -12.14
C PRO A 304 13.34 13.87 -11.59
N SER A 305 13.34 14.97 -10.85
CA SER A 305 14.54 15.60 -10.29
C SER A 305 14.61 15.45 -8.77
N PRO A 306 15.38 14.46 -8.25
CA PRO A 306 15.55 14.27 -6.82
C PRO A 306 16.08 15.50 -6.08
N SER A 307 16.92 16.31 -6.72
CA SER A 307 17.45 17.54 -6.11
C SER A 307 16.35 18.59 -5.88
N VAL A 308 15.42 18.74 -6.83
CA VAL A 308 14.26 19.64 -6.68
C VAL A 308 13.25 19.05 -5.70
N CYS A 309 12.97 17.75 -5.77
CA CYS A 309 12.06 17.08 -4.83
C CYS A 309 12.54 17.15 -3.38
N CYS A 310 13.85 17.12 -3.16
CA CYS A 310 14.43 17.30 -1.83
C CYS A 310 14.09 18.66 -1.20
N GLU A 311 13.84 19.71 -2.01
CA GLU A 311 13.41 21.02 -1.49
C GLU A 311 12.00 21.02 -0.90
N PHE A 312 11.24 19.93 -1.08
CA PHE A 312 9.91 19.70 -0.51
C PHE A 312 9.93 18.62 0.58
N ASP A 313 11.10 18.07 0.93
CA ASP A 313 11.28 17.27 2.12
C ASP A 313 11.65 18.17 3.31
N PHE A 314 10.64 18.71 3.98
CA PHE A 314 10.82 19.69 5.04
C PHE A 314 11.55 19.17 6.29
N LYS A 315 11.64 17.84 6.53
CA LYS A 315 12.48 17.28 7.62
C LYS A 315 13.97 17.53 7.39
N ARG A 316 14.39 17.67 6.13
CA ARG A 316 15.78 18.00 5.75
C ARG A 316 16.13 19.46 6.01
N MET A 317 15.19 20.27 6.52
CA MET A 317 15.51 21.59 7.05
C MET A 317 16.37 21.49 8.32
N THR A 318 16.14 20.49 9.16
CA THR A 318 16.77 20.37 10.48
C THR A 318 17.57 19.08 10.66
N HIS A 319 17.15 17.96 10.09
CA HIS A 319 17.74 16.65 10.45
C HIS A 319 18.66 16.02 9.42
N TRP A 320 18.47 16.28 8.11
CA TRP A 320 19.23 15.62 7.04
C TRP A 320 19.72 16.60 5.96
N SER A 321 20.64 16.15 5.12
CA SER A 321 21.13 16.91 3.97
C SER A 321 20.33 16.61 2.70
N CYS A 322 20.39 17.52 1.73
CA CYS A 322 19.91 17.31 0.37
C CYS A 322 21.11 17.19 -0.59
N PRO A 323 20.99 16.41 -1.69
CA PRO A 323 22.01 16.39 -2.73
C PRO A 323 22.11 17.73 -3.48
N GLY A 324 21.05 18.55 -3.42
CA GLY A 324 20.98 19.89 -4.02
C GLY A 324 20.71 20.98 -2.99
N VAL A 325 19.80 21.89 -3.33
CA VAL A 325 19.41 23.00 -2.45
C VAL A 325 18.68 22.45 -1.23
N LYS A 326 19.04 22.95 -0.04
CA LYS A 326 18.36 22.58 1.19
C LYS A 326 16.94 23.17 1.20
N PRO A 327 15.92 22.42 1.67
CA PRO A 327 14.60 22.98 1.90
C PRO A 327 14.65 24.18 2.83
N VAL A 328 13.75 25.12 2.60
CA VAL A 328 13.61 26.35 3.39
C VAL A 328 12.13 26.53 3.72
N PRO A 329 11.80 27.19 4.84
CA PRO A 329 10.41 27.52 5.16
C PRO A 329 9.74 28.30 4.03
N ILE A 330 8.48 27.94 3.75
CA ILE A 330 7.66 28.61 2.76
C ILE A 330 7.14 29.91 3.36
N THR A 331 7.39 31.00 2.64
CA THR A 331 7.05 32.37 3.03
C THR A 331 6.33 33.05 1.87
N SER A 332 5.66 34.16 2.14
CA SER A 332 5.04 34.98 1.09
C SER A 332 6.04 35.43 0.01
N ALA A 333 7.32 35.56 0.35
CA ALA A 333 8.37 35.95 -0.60
C ALA A 333 8.78 34.82 -1.56
N ASN A 334 8.73 33.55 -1.14
CA ASN A 334 9.23 32.42 -1.94
C ASN A 334 8.13 31.48 -2.45
N VAL A 335 6.90 31.55 -1.92
CA VAL A 335 5.81 30.60 -2.21
C VAL A 335 5.53 30.47 -3.70
N ALA A 336 5.48 31.59 -4.43
CA ALA A 336 5.21 31.57 -5.86
C ALA A 336 6.32 30.87 -6.68
N ALA A 337 7.58 31.03 -6.28
CA ALA A 337 8.71 30.37 -6.94
C ALA A 337 8.74 28.87 -6.62
N LYS A 338 8.52 28.51 -5.36
CA LYS A 338 8.48 27.10 -4.89
C LYS A 338 7.29 26.35 -5.47
N ALA A 339 6.11 26.98 -5.53
CA ALA A 339 4.92 26.44 -6.19
C ALA A 339 5.17 26.15 -7.67
N ARG A 340 5.85 27.05 -8.39
CA ARG A 340 6.24 26.84 -9.79
C ARG A 340 7.22 25.69 -9.96
N ALA A 341 8.18 25.53 -9.05
CA ALA A 341 9.13 24.41 -9.08
C ALA A 341 8.43 23.06 -8.84
N LEU A 342 7.57 22.98 -7.82
CA LEU A 342 6.80 21.76 -7.52
C LEU A 342 5.90 21.36 -8.69
N ILE A 343 5.12 22.31 -9.24
CA ILE A 343 4.20 21.98 -10.32
C ILE A 343 4.93 21.61 -11.62
N ALA A 344 6.13 22.13 -11.86
CA ALA A 344 6.93 21.71 -13.00
C ALA A 344 7.31 20.23 -12.90
N GLN A 345 7.77 19.79 -11.72
CA GLN A 345 8.08 18.39 -11.44
C GLN A 345 6.85 17.48 -11.58
N LEU A 346 5.70 17.90 -11.02
CA LEU A 346 4.45 17.14 -11.13
C LEU A 346 3.93 17.05 -12.57
N LYS A 347 4.08 18.12 -13.38
CA LYS A 347 3.68 18.11 -14.80
C LYS A 347 4.58 17.24 -15.67
N GLU A 348 5.87 17.17 -15.35
CA GLU A 348 6.79 16.22 -15.97
C GLU A 348 6.42 14.78 -15.60
N MET A 349 6.13 14.52 -14.33
CA MET A 349 5.68 13.22 -13.85
C MET A 349 4.39 12.78 -14.56
N ALA A 350 3.43 13.69 -14.72
CA ALA A 350 2.16 13.46 -15.40
C ALA A 350 2.28 13.04 -16.88
N GLN A 351 3.44 13.22 -17.53
CA GLN A 351 3.63 12.80 -18.93
C GLN A 351 3.68 11.28 -19.10
N MET A 352 4.00 10.54 -18.03
CA MET A 352 4.08 9.08 -18.00
C MET A 352 2.70 8.41 -17.88
N TYR A 353 1.65 9.19 -17.62
CA TYR A 353 0.29 8.69 -17.38
C TYR A 353 -0.67 9.18 -18.45
N GLU A 354 -1.68 8.36 -18.74
CA GLU A 354 -2.74 8.73 -19.66
C GLU A 354 -3.72 9.75 -19.04
N SER A 355 -4.02 9.60 -17.75
CA SER A 355 -4.93 10.47 -17.01
C SER A 355 -4.28 11.78 -16.56
N ASN A 356 -5.08 12.78 -16.20
CA ASN A 356 -4.61 14.00 -15.50
C ASN A 356 -4.72 13.87 -13.97
N VAL A 357 -4.80 12.65 -13.45
CA VAL A 357 -4.92 12.37 -12.02
C VAL A 357 -3.60 11.78 -11.54
N LEU A 358 -3.00 12.40 -10.54
CA LEU A 358 -1.63 12.13 -10.11
C LEU A 358 -1.58 11.82 -8.62
N LEU A 359 -0.81 10.80 -8.28
CA LEU A 359 -0.48 10.42 -6.91
C LEU A 359 0.95 10.86 -6.61
N MET A 360 1.13 11.63 -5.55
CA MET A 360 2.44 11.96 -4.99
C MET A 360 2.50 11.38 -3.58
N VAL A 361 3.20 10.26 -3.40
CA VAL A 361 3.43 9.70 -2.06
C VAL A 361 4.45 10.57 -1.32
N HIS A 362 4.23 10.85 -0.04
CA HIS A 362 5.05 11.78 0.73
C HIS A 362 5.43 11.16 2.07
N GLY A 363 6.49 10.37 2.04
CA GLY A 363 6.91 9.55 3.17
C GLY A 363 8.22 8.84 2.85
N ASP A 364 8.67 8.04 3.80
CA ASP A 364 9.91 7.27 3.78
C ASP A 364 9.87 6.31 4.99
N ASP A 365 10.97 5.62 5.25
CA ASP A 365 11.13 4.74 6.41
C ASP A 365 11.02 5.50 7.73
N PHE A 366 10.16 4.99 8.63
CA PHE A 366 9.93 5.47 10.00
C PHE A 366 9.79 7.00 10.09
N ARG A 367 9.07 7.57 9.12
CA ARG A 367 8.72 8.99 9.08
C ARG A 367 7.62 9.34 10.05
N PHE A 368 7.44 10.64 10.25
CA PHE A 368 6.42 11.22 11.09
C PHE A 368 6.57 10.86 12.58
N ASN A 369 7.78 10.51 13.00
CA ASN A 369 8.12 10.11 14.37
C ASN A 369 8.29 11.30 15.33
N MET A 370 8.36 12.52 14.81
CA MET A 370 8.46 13.76 15.60
C MET A 370 7.30 14.69 15.27
N ILE A 371 6.66 15.29 16.28
CA ILE A 371 5.59 16.28 16.05
C ILE A 371 6.07 17.49 15.24
N GLU A 372 7.35 17.86 15.38
CA GLU A 372 7.99 18.89 14.56
C GLU A 372 7.89 18.56 13.07
N GLU A 373 8.12 17.31 12.68
CA GLU A 373 8.06 16.88 11.28
C GLU A 373 6.66 17.03 10.69
N TRP A 374 5.62 16.73 11.48
CA TRP A 374 4.23 16.94 11.06
C TRP A 374 3.96 18.41 10.73
N HIS A 375 4.35 19.32 11.63
CA HIS A 375 4.26 20.77 11.40
C HIS A 375 5.09 21.21 10.20
N GLN A 376 6.34 20.75 10.11
CA GLN A 376 7.23 21.10 9.01
C GLN A 376 6.62 20.72 7.65
N HIS A 377 6.03 19.54 7.50
CA HIS A 377 5.41 19.17 6.23
C HIS A 377 4.07 19.88 6.02
N HIS A 378 3.15 19.78 6.97
CA HIS A 378 1.80 20.34 6.84
C HIS A 378 1.83 21.86 6.61
N ASP A 379 2.51 22.61 7.47
CA ASP A 379 2.46 24.08 7.48
C ASP A 379 3.17 24.69 6.28
N ASN A 380 4.14 23.97 5.68
CA ASN A 380 4.81 24.41 4.46
C ASN A 380 4.05 24.00 3.17
N PHE A 381 3.35 22.86 3.16
CA PHE A 381 2.56 22.46 1.99
C PHE A 381 1.29 23.27 1.80
N LEU A 382 0.60 23.68 2.87
CA LEU A 382 -0.64 24.46 2.74
C LEU A 382 -0.51 25.74 1.89
N PRO A 383 0.45 26.65 2.13
CA PRO A 383 0.60 27.84 1.30
C PRO A 383 1.01 27.48 -0.14
N LEU A 384 1.74 26.39 -0.36
CA LEU A 384 2.05 25.89 -1.72
C LEU A 384 0.78 25.43 -2.43
N PHE A 385 -0.07 24.64 -1.76
CA PHE A 385 -1.33 24.17 -2.32
C PHE A 385 -2.25 25.35 -2.64
N GLU A 386 -2.36 26.31 -1.73
CA GLU A 386 -3.17 27.51 -1.95
C GLU A 386 -2.69 28.30 -3.18
N GLU A 387 -1.38 28.54 -3.30
CA GLU A 387 -0.78 29.27 -4.43
C GLU A 387 -0.98 28.52 -5.76
N ILE A 388 -0.82 27.19 -5.79
CA ILE A 388 -1.03 26.37 -6.99
C ILE A 388 -2.50 26.39 -7.42
N ASN A 389 -3.42 26.20 -6.45
CA ASN A 389 -4.86 26.15 -6.69
C ASN A 389 -5.40 27.52 -7.14
N ARG A 390 -5.00 28.61 -6.48
CA ARG A 390 -5.43 29.97 -6.78
C ARG A 390 -5.02 30.41 -8.18
N ASN A 391 -3.82 30.04 -8.61
CA ASN A 391 -3.32 30.33 -9.96
C ASN A 391 -3.88 29.39 -11.03
N GLY A 392 -4.74 28.43 -10.66
CA GLY A 392 -5.36 27.48 -11.57
C GLY A 392 -4.38 26.52 -12.26
N LEU A 393 -3.19 26.34 -11.68
CA LEU A 393 -2.11 25.53 -12.27
C LEU A 393 -2.38 24.03 -12.15
N ALA A 394 -3.07 23.62 -11.08
CA ALA A 394 -3.57 22.28 -10.77
C ALA A 394 -4.65 22.38 -9.68
N GLU A 395 -5.30 21.26 -9.38
CA GLU A 395 -6.07 21.00 -8.17
C GLU A 395 -5.24 20.07 -7.27
N ILE A 396 -4.57 20.63 -6.27
CA ILE A 396 -3.67 19.91 -5.37
C ILE A 396 -4.16 19.98 -3.92
N ARG A 397 -4.11 18.84 -3.22
CA ARG A 397 -4.41 18.74 -1.79
C ARG A 397 -3.78 17.50 -1.17
N PHE A 398 -3.77 17.43 0.16
CA PHE A 398 -3.62 16.15 0.84
C PHE A 398 -4.78 15.21 0.48
N GLY A 399 -4.48 13.93 0.32
CA GLY A 399 -5.47 12.91 -0.01
C GLY A 399 -5.03 11.51 0.39
N THR A 400 -5.86 10.54 0.05
CA THR A 400 -5.66 9.10 0.29
C THR A 400 -5.59 8.32 -1.02
N PHE A 401 -5.28 7.02 -0.97
CA PHE A 401 -5.37 6.20 -2.17
C PHE A 401 -6.81 6.09 -2.66
N SER A 402 -7.79 6.03 -1.75
CA SER A 402 -9.21 6.05 -2.13
C SER A 402 -9.57 7.32 -2.90
N ASP A 403 -9.08 8.49 -2.49
CA ASP A 403 -9.27 9.74 -3.27
C ASP A 403 -8.69 9.62 -4.68
N TYR A 404 -7.44 9.14 -4.76
CA TYR A 404 -6.71 9.01 -6.02
C TYR A 404 -7.39 8.04 -6.99
N PHE A 405 -7.68 6.80 -6.56
CA PHE A 405 -8.30 5.79 -7.42
C PHE A 405 -9.73 6.17 -7.79
N THR A 406 -10.50 6.77 -6.89
CA THR A 406 -11.85 7.27 -7.21
C THR A 406 -11.80 8.32 -8.31
N ALA A 407 -10.86 9.28 -8.22
CA ALA A 407 -10.68 10.29 -9.25
C ALA A 407 -10.17 9.71 -10.57
N LEU A 408 -9.27 8.73 -10.51
CA LEU A 408 -8.71 8.03 -11.67
C LEU A 408 -9.78 7.22 -12.43
N GLU A 409 -10.55 6.40 -11.72
CA GLU A 409 -11.66 5.61 -12.29
C GLU A 409 -12.70 6.53 -12.92
N LYS A 410 -13.04 7.64 -12.24
CA LYS A 410 -13.92 8.67 -12.80
C LYS A 410 -13.35 9.26 -14.09
N TRP A 411 -12.05 9.56 -14.14
CA TRP A 411 -11.43 10.08 -15.35
C TRP A 411 -11.53 9.10 -16.52
N TYR A 412 -11.26 7.81 -16.30
CA TYR A 412 -11.41 6.77 -17.33
C TYR A 412 -12.86 6.66 -17.81
N ALA A 413 -13.82 6.67 -16.89
CA ALA A 413 -15.25 6.63 -17.22
C ALA A 413 -15.70 7.84 -18.04
N ASP A 414 -15.34 9.05 -17.60
CA ASP A 414 -15.71 10.32 -18.26
C ASP A 414 -15.09 10.43 -19.66
N ASN A 415 -13.93 9.79 -19.90
CA ASN A 415 -13.23 9.80 -21.19
C ASN A 415 -13.54 8.58 -22.08
N GLY A 416 -14.40 7.65 -21.63
CA GLY A 416 -14.72 6.44 -22.39
C GLY A 416 -13.52 5.52 -22.63
N LYS A 417 -12.55 5.52 -21.70
CA LYS A 417 -11.29 4.78 -21.78
C LYS A 417 -11.22 3.70 -20.71
N GLN A 418 -10.29 2.77 -20.86
CA GLN A 418 -9.95 1.78 -19.84
C GLN A 418 -8.43 1.75 -19.63
N PRO A 419 -7.96 1.47 -18.41
CA PRO A 419 -6.56 1.14 -18.19
C PRO A 419 -6.16 -0.08 -19.01
N ALA A 420 -4.89 -0.12 -19.45
CA ALA A 420 -4.33 -1.27 -20.15
C ALA A 420 -4.49 -2.56 -19.33
N THR A 421 -4.62 -3.70 -20.00
CA THR A 421 -4.64 -5.02 -19.36
C THR A 421 -3.25 -5.65 -19.36
N LEU A 422 -2.84 -6.23 -18.23
CA LEU A 422 -1.53 -6.85 -18.05
C LEU A 422 -1.65 -8.20 -17.35
N SER A 423 -0.94 -9.22 -17.82
CA SER A 423 -0.85 -10.55 -17.18
C SER A 423 0.59 -10.98 -16.97
N GLY A 424 0.83 -11.76 -15.91
CA GLY A 424 2.15 -12.25 -15.50
C GLY A 424 2.65 -11.61 -14.21
N ASP A 425 3.90 -11.82 -13.87
CA ASP A 425 4.52 -11.35 -12.63
C ASP A 425 5.59 -10.27 -12.91
N PHE A 426 6.16 -9.73 -11.83
CA PHE A 426 7.25 -8.76 -11.89
C PHE A 426 8.52 -9.32 -11.25
N PHE A 427 8.84 -10.58 -11.53
CA PHE A 427 10.08 -11.22 -11.12
C PHE A 427 11.01 -11.49 -12.32
N PRO A 428 12.35 -11.37 -12.14
CA PRO A 428 13.02 -10.82 -10.97
C PRO A 428 13.01 -9.28 -10.97
N TYR A 429 13.02 -8.69 -9.78
CA TYR A 429 13.32 -7.27 -9.59
C TYR A 429 14.81 -6.98 -9.87
N LYS A 430 15.09 -5.83 -10.49
CA LYS A 430 16.43 -5.34 -10.77
C LYS A 430 16.48 -3.83 -10.87
#